data_AF-A0A661CKC4-F1
#
_entry.id   AF-A0A661CKC4-F1
#
_cell.length_a   1.000
_cell.length_b   1.000
_cell.length_c   1.000
_cell.angle_alpha   90.00
_cell.angle_beta   90.00
_cell.angle_gamma   90.00
#
_symmetry.space_group_name_H-M   'P 1'
#
loop_
_entity.id
_entity.type
_entity.pdbx_description
1 polymer ?
#
loop_
_entity_poly.entity_id
_entity_poly.type
_entity_poly.pdbx_seq_one_letter_code
_entity_poly.pdbx_strand_id
1 'polypeptide(L)'
;MKQYRYVGPDDLRELISPDNCGTPIQRPQDILNWIKWINPKRQHHDEVIATFIINTDGFLCLADRHTEHLVCAGGCAVLSAGEMTFSINPFY
;
A
#
# COMPACT_ATOMS: atom_id res chain seq x y z
N MET A 1 -3.55 -7.24 18.93
CA MET A 1 -4.56 -6.53 18.11
C MET A 1 -5.38 -7.55 17.33
N LYS A 2 -6.63 -7.24 16.94
CA LYS A 2 -7.45 -8.15 16.13
C LYS A 2 -6.85 -8.29 14.73
N GLN A 3 -6.74 -9.51 14.23
CA GLN A 3 -6.27 -9.81 12.87
C GLN A 3 -7.46 -10.11 11.97
N TYR A 4 -7.39 -9.64 10.73
CA TYR A 4 -8.37 -9.86 9.68
C TYR A 4 -7.73 -10.69 8.57
N ARG A 5 -8.34 -11.83 8.27
CA ARG A 5 -7.95 -12.68 7.15
C ARG A 5 -8.70 -12.25 5.92
N TYR A 6 -8.09 -12.45 4.75
CA TYR A 6 -8.78 -12.25 3.50
C TYR A 6 -10.02 -13.14 3.39
N VAL A 7 -11.12 -12.55 2.93
CA VAL A 7 -12.38 -13.22 2.64
C VAL A 7 -12.77 -12.83 1.22
N GLY A 8 -12.73 -13.79 0.31
CA GLY A 8 -13.01 -13.59 -1.09
C GLY A 8 -12.54 -14.77 -1.93
N PRO A 9 -12.61 -14.65 -3.26
CA PRO A 9 -12.21 -15.70 -4.20
C PRO A 9 -10.76 -16.16 -4.03
N ASP A 10 -10.52 -17.47 -4.13
CA ASP A 10 -9.18 -18.05 -3.97
C ASP A 10 -8.25 -17.75 -5.16
N ASP A 11 -8.78 -17.49 -6.35
CA ASP A 11 -8.04 -17.16 -7.57
C ASP A 11 -7.21 -15.87 -7.42
N LEU A 12 -7.65 -14.91 -6.61
CA LEU A 12 -6.89 -13.70 -6.31
C LEU A 12 -5.58 -13.98 -5.56
N ARG A 13 -5.42 -15.17 -4.95
CA ARG A 13 -4.13 -15.56 -4.36
C ARG A 13 -3.07 -15.86 -5.41
N GLU A 14 -3.45 -16.23 -6.62
CA GLU A 14 -2.52 -16.48 -7.73
C GLU A 14 -1.83 -15.20 -8.22
N LEU A 15 -2.42 -14.04 -7.92
CA LEU A 15 -1.84 -12.74 -8.22
C LEU A 15 -0.70 -12.37 -7.29
N ILE A 16 -0.52 -13.04 -6.14
CA ILE A 16 0.47 -12.66 -5.14
C ILE A 16 1.87 -13.04 -5.63
N SER A 17 2.76 -12.05 -5.68
CA SER A 17 4.19 -12.28 -5.85
C SER A 17 5.00 -11.38 -4.90
N PRO A 18 6.25 -11.73 -4.58
CA PRO A 18 7.11 -10.85 -3.78
C PRO A 18 7.28 -9.45 -4.39
N ASP A 19 7.16 -9.33 -5.71
CA ASP A 19 7.42 -8.09 -6.46
C ASP A 19 6.23 -7.12 -6.49
N ASN A 20 5.02 -7.57 -6.13
CA ASN A 20 3.81 -6.75 -6.13
C ASN A 20 3.17 -6.54 -4.75
N CYS A 21 3.82 -7.03 -3.71
CA CYS A 21 3.43 -6.75 -2.33
C CYS A 21 3.58 -5.25 -1.99
N GLY A 22 2.87 -4.80 -0.97
CA GLY A 22 2.96 -3.42 -0.50
C GLY A 22 4.37 -3.08 0.00
N THR A 23 4.83 -1.87 -0.33
CA THR A 23 6.12 -1.34 0.15
C THR A 23 6.00 -0.95 1.63
N PRO A 24 6.83 -1.50 2.53
CA PRO A 24 6.80 -1.14 3.94
C PRO A 24 7.34 0.29 4.16
N ILE A 25 6.64 1.06 4.98
CA ILE A 25 6.96 2.43 5.34
C ILE A 25 7.44 2.46 6.78
N GLN A 26 8.70 2.85 7.00
CA GLN A 26 9.30 2.96 8.33
C GLN A 26 9.43 4.41 8.78
N ARG A 27 9.56 5.34 7.83
CA ARG A 27 9.67 6.78 8.09
C ARG A 27 8.94 7.59 7.02
N PRO A 28 8.59 8.87 7.29
CA PRO A 28 7.89 9.72 6.32
C PRO A 28 8.60 9.84 4.96
N GLN A 29 9.95 9.82 4.94
CA GLN A 29 10.73 9.87 3.69
C GLN A 29 10.46 8.68 2.77
N ASP A 30 10.09 7.51 3.30
CA ASP A 30 9.79 6.32 2.50
C ASP A 30 8.52 6.55 1.67
N ILE A 31 7.56 7.32 2.19
CA ILE A 31 6.34 7.70 1.46
C ILE A 31 6.69 8.56 0.25
N LEU A 32 7.56 9.55 0.43
CA LEU A 32 8.02 10.42 -0.66
C LEU A 32 8.77 9.62 -1.73
N ASN A 33 9.60 8.65 -1.31
CA ASN A 33 10.33 7.79 -2.24
C ASN A 33 9.37 6.86 -3.00
N TRP A 34 8.40 6.26 -2.30
CA TRP A 34 7.37 5.41 -2.88
C TRP A 34 6.52 6.17 -3.91
N ILE A 35 6.08 7.40 -3.58
CA ILE A 35 5.34 8.29 -4.49
C ILE A 35 6.14 8.55 -5.79
N LYS A 36 7.43 8.87 -5.65
CA LYS A 36 8.32 9.09 -6.81
C LYS A 36 8.47 7.85 -7.67
N TRP A 37 8.52 6.67 -7.04
CA TRP A 37 8.68 5.39 -7.74
C TRP A 37 7.43 4.98 -8.53
N ILE A 38 6.23 5.07 -7.94
CA ILE A 38 4.98 4.68 -8.64
C ILE A 38 4.63 5.65 -9.78
N ASN A 39 5.15 6.88 -9.75
CA ASN A 39 4.83 7.86 -10.76
C ASN A 39 5.96 8.86 -11.04
N PRO A 40 7.03 8.44 -11.73
CA PRO A 40 8.20 9.28 -11.99
C PRO A 40 7.91 10.46 -12.93
N LYS A 41 6.76 10.48 -13.62
CA LYS A 41 6.34 11.55 -14.54
C LYS A 41 5.31 12.52 -13.94
N ARG A 42 4.87 12.33 -12.68
CA ARG A 42 3.91 13.25 -12.03
C ARG A 42 4.59 14.57 -11.72
N GLN A 43 4.25 15.60 -12.48
CA GLN A 43 4.72 16.97 -12.27
C GLN A 43 3.68 17.86 -11.55
N HIS A 44 2.39 17.49 -11.52
CA HIS A 44 1.32 18.44 -11.17
C HIS A 44 0.04 17.85 -10.51
N HIS A 45 0.06 16.65 -9.95
CA HIS A 45 -1.08 16.19 -9.13
C HIS A 45 -0.71 16.28 -7.66
N ASP A 46 -1.40 17.15 -6.93
CA ASP A 46 -1.20 17.43 -5.50
C ASP A 46 -1.64 16.27 -4.60
N GLU A 47 -2.24 15.21 -5.17
CA GLU A 47 -2.76 14.08 -4.41
C GLU A 47 -2.38 12.72 -5.00
N VAL A 48 -2.06 11.78 -4.10
CA VAL A 48 -1.82 10.36 -4.40
C VAL A 48 -2.74 9.52 -3.54
N ILE A 49 -3.59 8.72 -4.18
CA ILE A 49 -4.42 7.71 -3.50
C ILE A 49 -3.60 6.41 -3.46
N ALA A 50 -3.55 5.79 -2.29
CA ALA A 50 -2.82 4.56 -2.04
C ALA A 50 -3.74 3.49 -1.44
N THR A 51 -3.55 2.26 -1.86
CA THR A 51 -4.02 1.09 -1.11
C THR A 51 -3.10 0.91 0.08
N PHE A 52 -3.63 0.76 1.29
CA PHE A 52 -2.82 0.50 2.46
C PHE A 52 -3.26 -0.73 3.24
N ILE A 53 -2.28 -1.33 3.91
CA ILE A 53 -2.51 -2.29 4.99
C ILE A 53 -1.64 -1.91 6.19
N ILE A 54 -2.06 -2.36 7.37
CA ILE A 54 -1.20 -2.48 8.54
C ILE A 54 -0.92 -3.98 8.71
N ASN A 55 0.33 -4.40 8.54
CA ASN A 55 0.69 -5.81 8.63
C ASN A 55 0.63 -6.30 10.09
N THR A 56 0.80 -7.61 10.30
CA THR A 56 0.75 -8.21 11.65
C THR A 56 1.84 -7.73 12.60
N ASP A 57 2.94 -7.20 12.06
CA ASP A 57 4.04 -6.62 12.82
C ASP A 57 3.82 -5.13 13.14
N GLY A 58 2.72 -4.54 12.64
CA GLY A 58 2.34 -3.15 12.88
C GLY A 58 2.91 -2.13 11.90
N PHE A 59 3.57 -2.56 10.83
CA PHE A 59 4.07 -1.66 9.79
C PHE A 59 2.95 -1.25 8.82
N LEU A 60 2.98 0.01 8.41
CA LEU A 60 2.24 0.51 7.26
C LEU A 60 2.89 -0.01 5.98
N CYS A 61 2.12 -0.66 5.11
CA CYS A 61 2.55 -0.98 3.75
C CYS A 61 1.66 -0.30 2.73
N LEU A 62 2.26 0.27 1.67
CA LEU A 62 1.57 1.00 0.62
C LEU A 62 1.72 0.31 -0.74
N ALA A 63 0.63 0.28 -1.50
CA ALA A 63 0.62 -0.12 -2.91
C ALA A 63 -0.17 0.89 -3.73
N ASP A 64 0.02 0.86 -5.06
CA ASP A 64 -0.72 1.77 -5.95
C ASP A 64 -2.23 1.55 -5.79
N ARG A 65 -3.03 2.58 -6.13
CA ARG A 65 -4.49 2.48 -6.05
C ARG A 65 -4.99 1.30 -6.90
N HIS A 66 -6.10 0.69 -6.48
CA HIS A 66 -6.66 -0.54 -7.10
C HIS A 66 -5.82 -1.80 -6.95
N THR A 67 -4.69 -1.77 -6.22
CA THR A 67 -4.06 -3.01 -5.77
C THR A 67 -5.00 -3.68 -4.77
N GLU A 68 -5.29 -4.97 -4.96
CA GLU A 68 -6.07 -5.74 -3.98
C GLU A 68 -5.37 -5.73 -2.62
N HIS A 69 -6.10 -5.52 -1.52
CA HIS A 69 -5.49 -5.56 -0.18
C HIS A 69 -4.82 -6.90 0.12
N LEU A 70 -5.34 -7.98 -0.46
CA LEU A 70 -4.74 -9.32 -0.41
C LEU A 70 -3.33 -9.32 -1.01
N VAL A 71 -3.16 -8.72 -2.19
CA VAL A 71 -1.88 -8.62 -2.89
C VAL A 71 -0.94 -7.70 -2.12
N CYS A 72 -1.44 -6.55 -1.66
CA CYS A 72 -0.67 -5.63 -0.81
C CYS A 72 -0.15 -6.31 0.47
N ALA A 73 -0.94 -7.19 1.07
CA ALA A 73 -0.58 -7.98 2.25
C ALA A 73 0.26 -9.23 1.95
N GLY A 74 0.52 -9.56 0.68
CA GLY A 74 1.22 -10.79 0.30
C GLY A 74 0.49 -12.06 0.72
N GLY A 75 -0.85 -12.04 0.80
CA GLY A 75 -1.64 -13.18 1.26
C GLY A 75 -1.83 -13.30 2.76
N CYS A 76 -1.12 -12.48 3.54
CA CYS A 76 -1.15 -12.54 4.99
C CYS A 76 -2.40 -11.87 5.59
N ALA A 77 -2.70 -12.22 6.85
CA ALA A 77 -3.65 -11.46 7.63
C ALA A 77 -3.13 -10.04 7.89
N VAL A 78 -4.04 -9.10 8.14
CA VAL A 78 -3.74 -7.69 8.39
C VAL A 78 -4.39 -7.22 9.68
N LEU A 79 -3.85 -6.17 10.28
CA LEU A 79 -4.48 -5.47 11.41
C LEU A 79 -5.47 -4.41 10.93
N SER A 80 -5.25 -3.86 9.74
CA SER A 80 -6.15 -2.93 9.06
C SER A 80 -5.87 -2.94 7.56
N ALA A 81 -6.86 -2.55 6.76
CA ALA A 81 -6.74 -2.37 5.32
C ALA A 81 -7.69 -1.25 4.88
N GLY A 82 -7.35 -0.55 3.79
CA GLY A 82 -8.20 0.48 3.21
C GLY A 82 -7.52 1.26 2.12
N GLU A 83 -8.04 2.45 1.83
CA GLU A 83 -7.42 3.44 0.96
C GLU A 83 -7.13 4.72 1.75
N MET A 84 -6.07 5.44 1.36
CA MET A 84 -5.76 6.75 1.92
C MET A 84 -5.23 7.68 0.84
N THR A 85 -5.40 8.98 1.07
CA THR A 85 -4.91 10.02 0.17
C THR A 85 -3.77 10.79 0.82
N PHE A 86 -2.65 10.90 0.13
CA PHE A 86 -1.55 11.80 0.48
C PHE A 86 -1.68 13.08 -0.32
N SER A 87 -1.79 14.21 0.37
CA SER A 87 -1.59 15.52 -0.24
C SER A 87 -0.09 15.85 -0.21
N ILE A 88 0.48 16.12 -1.38
CA ILE A 88 1.89 16.45 -1.55
C ILE A 88 1.98 17.97 -1.67
N ASN A 89 2.57 18.61 -0.67
CA ASN A 89 2.88 20.03 -0.79
C ASN A 89 4.29 20.18 -1.40
N PRO A 90 4.43 20.73 -2.62
CA PRO A 90 5.74 20.87 -3.27
C PRO A 90 6.64 21.94 -2.62
N PHE A 91 6.12 22.68 -1.62
CA PHE A 91 6.81 23.81 -0.97
C PHE A 91 7.28 23.52 0.47
N TYR A 92 7.18 22.27 0.94
CA TYR A 92 7.78 21.80 2.20
C TYR A 92 8.78 20.66 1.96
#